data_AF-A0A3B8SVI7-F1
#
_entry.id   AF-A0A3B8SVI7-F1
#
_cell.length_a   1.000
_cell.length_b   1.000
_cell.length_c   1.000
_cell.angle_alpha   90.00
_cell.angle_beta   90.00
_cell.angle_gamma   90.00
#
_symmetry.space_group_name_H-M   'P 1'
#
loop_
_entity.id
_entity.type
_entity.pdbx_description
1 polymer ?
#
loop_
_entity_poly.entity_id
_entity_poly.type
_entity_poly.pdbx_seq_one_letter_code
_entity_poly.pdbx_strand_id
1 'polypeptide(L)'
;MSKKNDEKQRGTVVDLKEFKRMKMHNGIILTVFSLVYVIITTLIATVIINTMDVEKNVESDNLVFKSDIVKEQEMIETVNEYNENISVKIYITTDYLNRRNEPNGEVIEVMKPYTVIDIISEENGWCKLSDGSFVYGEYVSKIIY
;
A
#
# COMPACT_ATOMS: atom_id res chain seq x y z
N MET A 1 31.61 -103.65 -8.44
CA MET A 1 31.58 -102.86 -9.69
C MET A 1 30.26 -102.10 -9.73
N SER A 2 30.25 -100.78 -9.49
CA SER A 2 29.03 -99.95 -9.52
C SER A 2 29.31 -98.71 -10.35
N LYS A 3 28.58 -98.55 -11.46
CA LYS A 3 28.67 -97.39 -12.37
C LYS A 3 27.61 -96.37 -11.94
N LYS A 4 28.02 -95.13 -11.65
CA LYS A 4 27.10 -94.00 -11.42
C LYS A 4 26.69 -93.38 -12.76
N ASN A 5 25.40 -93.11 -12.89
CA ASN A 5 24.76 -92.39 -14.00
C ASN A 5 24.85 -90.89 -13.74
N ASP A 6 25.34 -90.13 -14.71
CA ASP A 6 25.35 -88.67 -14.69
C ASP A 6 24.13 -88.14 -15.47
N GLU A 7 23.16 -87.58 -14.75
CA GLU A 7 22.07 -86.79 -15.31
C GLU A 7 22.58 -85.40 -15.74
N LYS A 8 22.57 -85.15 -17.05
CA LYS A 8 22.89 -83.85 -17.64
C LYS A 8 21.66 -82.94 -17.58
N GLN A 9 21.66 -81.98 -16.66
CA GLN A 9 20.62 -80.95 -16.57
C GLN A 9 20.56 -80.13 -17.87
N ARG A 10 19.37 -80.08 -18.51
CA ARG A 10 19.07 -79.27 -19.70
C ARG A 10 18.71 -77.84 -19.27
N GLY A 11 19.63 -76.89 -19.46
CA GLY A 11 19.33 -75.46 -19.42
C GLY A 11 18.94 -74.94 -20.81
N THR A 12 17.84 -74.18 -20.89
CA THR A 12 17.34 -73.52 -22.10
C THR A 12 18.38 -72.50 -22.61
N VAL A 13 18.97 -72.73 -23.79
CA VAL A 13 19.95 -71.80 -24.38
C VAL A 13 19.19 -70.64 -25.02
N VAL A 14 19.08 -69.52 -24.31
CA VAL A 14 18.57 -68.26 -24.88
C VAL A 14 19.60 -67.72 -25.86
N ASP A 15 19.20 -67.45 -27.11
CA ASP A 15 20.08 -66.89 -28.15
C ASP A 15 20.65 -65.52 -27.69
N LEU A 16 21.97 -65.39 -27.73
CA LEU A 16 22.71 -64.18 -27.38
C LEU A 16 22.23 -62.94 -28.14
N LYS A 17 21.71 -63.11 -29.37
CA LYS A 17 21.16 -62.00 -30.18
C LYS A 17 19.88 -61.44 -29.57
N GLU A 18 18.98 -62.31 -29.12
CA GLU A 18 17.72 -61.91 -28.46
C GLU A 18 17.99 -61.27 -27.09
N PHE A 19 18.93 -61.81 -26.31
CA PHE A 19 19.32 -61.22 -25.04
C PHE A 19 19.94 -59.81 -25.17
N LYS A 20 20.77 -59.58 -26.19
CA LYS A 20 21.31 -58.25 -26.49
C LYS A 20 20.22 -57.27 -26.93
N ARG A 21 19.26 -57.73 -27.75
CA ARG A 21 18.10 -56.91 -28.17
C ARG A 21 17.22 -56.52 -26.98
N MET A 22 16.94 -57.45 -26.07
CA MET A 22 16.18 -57.16 -24.84
C MET A 22 16.88 -56.14 -23.93
N LYS A 23 18.19 -56.27 -23.72
CA LYS A 23 18.96 -55.27 -22.94
C LYS A 23 18.98 -53.89 -23.60
N MET A 24 19.07 -53.85 -24.93
CA MET A 24 19.06 -52.59 -25.69
C MET A 24 17.68 -51.91 -25.64
N HIS A 25 16.58 -52.65 -25.81
CA HIS A 25 15.22 -52.11 -25.72
C HIS A 25 14.91 -51.56 -24.32
N ASN A 26 15.28 -52.28 -23.26
CA ASN A 26 15.07 -51.81 -21.89
C ASN A 26 15.90 -50.55 -21.59
N GLY A 27 17.12 -50.45 -22.13
CA GLY A 27 17.93 -49.23 -22.04
C GLY A 27 17.27 -48.03 -22.72
N ILE A 28 16.73 -48.22 -23.93
CA ILE A 28 16.01 -47.16 -24.68
C ILE A 28 14.76 -46.72 -23.90
N ILE A 29 13.95 -47.66 -23.41
CA ILE A 29 12.75 -47.36 -22.62
C ILE A 29 13.11 -46.54 -21.37
N LEU A 30 14.14 -46.95 -20.62
CA LEU A 30 14.62 -46.21 -19.44
C LEU A 30 15.09 -44.79 -19.79
N THR A 31 15.81 -44.62 -20.90
CA THR A 31 16.25 -43.29 -21.33
C THR A 31 15.08 -42.39 -21.74
N VAL A 32 14.05 -42.96 -22.39
CA VAL A 32 12.83 -42.21 -22.76
C VAL A 32 12.04 -41.81 -21.51
N PHE A 33 11.88 -42.71 -20.53
CA PHE A 33 11.24 -42.37 -19.25
C PHE A 33 11.99 -41.28 -18.48
N SER A 34 13.31 -41.35 -18.45
CA SER A 34 14.13 -40.31 -17.82
C SER A 34 13.96 -38.96 -18.51
N LEU A 35 13.92 -38.93 -19.85
CA LEU A 35 13.74 -37.69 -20.61
C LEU A 35 12.34 -37.08 -20.37
N VAL A 36 11.31 -37.92 -20.41
CA VAL A 36 9.92 -37.51 -20.12
C VAL A 36 9.80 -36.97 -18.70
N TYR A 37 10.45 -37.60 -17.72
CA TYR A 37 10.47 -37.12 -16.34
C TYR A 37 11.08 -35.72 -16.21
N VAL A 38 12.22 -35.47 -16.87
CA VAL A 38 12.89 -34.15 -16.89
C VAL A 38 12.01 -33.08 -17.55
N ILE A 39 11.30 -33.42 -18.64
CA ILE A 39 10.39 -32.50 -19.31
C ILE A 39 9.21 -32.14 -18.40
N ILE A 40 8.63 -33.12 -17.71
CA ILE A 40 7.50 -32.88 -16.80
C ILE A 40 7.92 -32.00 -15.62
N THR A 41 9.07 -32.27 -14.99
CA THR A 41 9.53 -31.48 -13.84
C THR A 41 9.87 -30.04 -14.22
N THR A 42 10.46 -29.82 -15.40
CA THR A 42 10.76 -28.48 -15.91
C THR A 42 9.49 -27.68 -16.26
N LEU A 43 8.47 -28.32 -16.86
CA LEU A 43 7.18 -27.69 -17.12
C LEU A 43 6.47 -27.26 -15.83
N ILE A 44 6.41 -28.14 -14.82
CA ILE A 44 5.79 -27.83 -13.53
C ILE A 44 6.52 -26.68 -12.84
N ALA A 45 7.86 -26.71 -12.81
CA ALA A 45 8.66 -25.62 -12.24
C ALA A 45 8.37 -24.28 -12.92
N THR A 46 8.24 -24.28 -14.25
CA THR A 46 7.95 -23.08 -15.04
C THR A 46 6.58 -22.49 -14.70
N VAL A 47 5.54 -23.34 -14.60
CA VAL A 47 4.19 -22.90 -14.21
C VAL A 47 4.17 -22.32 -12.81
N ILE A 48 4.85 -22.97 -11.85
CA ILE A 48 4.92 -22.49 -10.46
C ILE A 48 5.60 -21.12 -10.40
N ILE A 49 6.74 -20.94 -11.09
CA ILE A 49 7.46 -19.67 -11.11
C ILE A 49 6.58 -18.57 -11.70
N ASN A 50 5.93 -18.82 -12.84
CA ASN A 50 5.05 -17.83 -13.47
C ASN A 50 3.87 -17.44 -12.55
N THR A 51 3.25 -18.39 -11.85
CA THR A 51 2.17 -18.09 -10.90
C THR A 51 2.68 -17.28 -9.70
N MET A 52 3.84 -17.65 -9.14
CA MET A 52 4.46 -16.94 -8.02
C MET A 52 4.88 -15.51 -8.39
N ASP A 53 5.36 -15.29 -9.62
CA ASP A 53 5.73 -13.95 -10.10
C ASP A 53 4.50 -13.04 -10.25
N VAL A 54 3.38 -13.58 -10.73
CA VAL A 54 2.11 -12.82 -10.83
C VAL A 54 1.60 -12.42 -9.44
N GLU A 55 1.57 -13.35 -8.47
CA GLU A 55 1.10 -13.07 -7.11
C GLU A 55 1.94 -11.99 -6.41
N LYS A 56 3.27 -12.07 -6.53
CA LYS A 56 4.19 -11.07 -5.96
C LYS A 56 4.00 -9.69 -6.57
N ASN A 57 3.79 -9.62 -7.90
CA ASN A 57 3.56 -8.34 -8.58
C ASN A 57 2.24 -7.71 -8.10
N VAL A 58 1.16 -8.49 -8.02
CA VAL A 58 -0.15 -8.02 -7.52
C VAL A 58 -0.08 -7.56 -6.06
N GLU A 59 0.64 -8.28 -5.20
CA GLU A 59 0.83 -7.88 -3.80
C GLU A 59 1.66 -6.60 -3.69
N SER A 60 2.72 -6.47 -4.49
CA SER A 60 3.56 -5.27 -4.51
C SER A 60 2.80 -4.03 -4.98
N ASP A 61 1.98 -4.14 -6.03
CA ASP A 61 1.18 -3.03 -6.56
C ASP A 61 0.13 -2.57 -5.54
N ASN A 62 -0.52 -3.51 -4.85
CA ASN A 62 -1.48 -3.21 -3.79
C ASN A 62 -0.82 -2.53 -2.57
N LEU A 63 0.40 -2.93 -2.21
CA LEU A 63 1.15 -2.30 -1.12
C LEU A 63 1.58 -0.87 -1.48
N VAL A 64 2.04 -0.64 -2.71
CA VAL A 64 2.38 0.72 -3.20
C VAL A 64 1.15 1.61 -3.18
N PHE A 65 0.02 1.15 -3.74
CA PHE A 65 -1.24 1.90 -3.75
C PHE A 65 -1.74 2.24 -2.33
N LYS A 66 -1.67 1.27 -1.41
CA LYS A 66 -2.02 1.50 0.00
C LYS A 66 -1.08 2.51 0.66
N SER A 67 0.21 2.50 0.32
CA SER A 67 1.18 3.44 0.87
C SER A 67 0.96 4.87 0.39
N ASP A 68 0.54 5.06 -0.85
CA ASP A 68 0.29 6.38 -1.42
C ASP A 68 -0.97 7.01 -0.81
N ILE A 69 -2.03 6.23 -0.61
CA ILE A 69 -3.24 6.68 0.10
C ILE A 69 -2.92 7.10 1.54
N VAL A 70 -2.12 6.32 2.28
CA VAL A 70 -1.78 6.63 3.67
C VAL A 70 -0.98 7.93 3.77
N LYS A 71 -0.04 8.19 2.85
CA LYS A 71 0.71 9.44 2.80
C LYS A 71 -0.18 10.64 2.51
N GLU A 72 -1.14 10.51 1.59
CA GLU A 72 -2.11 11.58 1.31
C GLU A 72 -2.98 11.89 2.53
N GLN A 73 -3.40 10.87 3.28
CA GLN A 73 -4.18 11.04 4.52
C GLN A 73 -3.38 11.74 5.63
N GLU A 74 -2.13 11.33 5.87
CA GLU A 74 -1.23 11.96 6.86
C GLU A 74 -0.95 13.43 6.53
N MET A 75 -0.78 13.74 5.24
CA MET A 75 -0.64 15.13 4.76
C MET A 75 -1.91 15.97 5.03
N ILE A 76 -3.10 15.40 4.85
CA ILE A 76 -4.37 16.09 5.14
C ILE A 76 -4.55 16.34 6.64
N GLU A 77 -4.24 15.37 7.49
CA GLU A 77 -4.31 15.50 8.95
C GLU A 77 -3.38 16.62 9.44
N THR A 78 -2.14 16.65 8.93
CA THR A 78 -1.15 17.69 9.25
C THR A 78 -1.61 19.08 8.80
N VAL A 79 -2.24 19.19 7.61
CA VAL A 79 -2.78 20.47 7.11
C VAL A 79 -3.97 20.94 7.94
N ASN A 80 -4.84 20.04 8.39
CA ASN A 80 -5.97 20.40 9.26
C ASN A 80 -5.49 20.86 10.63
N GLU A 81 -4.55 20.14 11.24
CA GLU A 81 -3.93 20.56 12.51
C GLU A 81 -3.22 21.92 12.37
N TYR A 82 -2.51 22.15 11.26
CA TYR A 82 -1.90 23.45 11.00
C TYR A 82 -2.97 24.55 10.89
N ASN A 83 -4.03 24.34 10.11
CA ASN A 83 -5.11 25.32 9.93
C ASN A 83 -5.87 25.63 11.23
N GLU A 84 -6.02 24.65 12.14
CA GLU A 84 -6.62 24.87 13.46
C GLU A 84 -5.71 25.69 14.40
N ASN A 85 -4.39 25.68 14.17
CA ASN A 85 -3.41 26.35 15.02
C ASN A 85 -2.92 27.71 14.48
N ILE A 86 -3.41 28.18 13.33
CA ILE A 86 -3.10 29.53 12.84
C ILE A 86 -3.85 30.54 13.71
N SER A 87 -3.13 31.15 14.66
CA SER A 87 -3.58 32.35 15.38
C SER A 87 -3.61 33.52 14.40
N VAL A 88 -4.77 33.78 13.80
CA VAL A 88 -4.98 34.98 12.99
C VAL A 88 -5.26 36.15 13.92
N LYS A 89 -4.42 37.19 13.84
CA LYS A 89 -4.61 38.44 14.57
C LYS A 89 -5.16 39.52 13.66
N ILE A 90 -5.95 40.41 14.22
CA ILE A 90 -6.41 41.64 13.58
C ILE A 90 -5.98 42.85 14.40
N TYR A 91 -5.91 44.02 13.78
CA TYR A 91 -5.86 45.31 14.48
C TYR A 91 -6.95 46.24 13.99
N ILE A 92 -7.40 47.14 14.89
CA ILE A 92 -8.48 48.09 14.61
C ILE A 92 -7.97 49.28 13.79
N THR A 93 -8.67 49.61 12.71
CA THR A 93 -8.30 50.70 11.78
C THR A 93 -9.11 51.98 11.95
N THR A 94 -10.15 51.96 12.78
CA THR A 94 -11.02 53.11 13.08
C THR A 94 -10.80 53.64 14.50
N ASP A 95 -11.17 54.90 14.75
CA ASP A 95 -11.00 55.57 16.04
C ASP A 95 -11.83 54.92 17.17
N TYR A 96 -13.01 54.38 16.82
CA TYR A 96 -13.89 53.71 17.77
C TYR A 96 -14.65 52.57 17.08
N LEU A 97 -14.40 51.33 17.52
CA LEU A 97 -15.05 50.14 16.97
C LEU A 97 -15.96 49.49 18.03
N ASN A 98 -17.23 49.30 17.69
CA ASN A 98 -18.17 48.60 18.55
C ASN A 98 -17.91 47.09 18.50
N ARG A 99 -17.57 46.52 19.65
CA ARG A 99 -17.59 45.08 19.90
C ARG A 99 -18.98 44.68 20.38
N ARG A 100 -19.51 43.58 19.83
CA ARG A 100 -20.89 43.14 20.02
C ARG A 100 -20.96 41.69 20.51
N ASN A 101 -22.06 41.34 21.17
CA ASN A 101 -22.32 39.97 21.64
C ASN A 101 -22.71 39.01 20.50
N GLU A 102 -23.31 39.52 19.42
CA GLU A 102 -23.63 38.80 18.18
C GLU A 102 -23.55 39.76 16.97
N PRO A 103 -23.51 39.24 15.73
CA PRO A 103 -23.62 40.07 14.54
C PRO A 103 -24.87 40.95 14.58
N ASN A 104 -24.69 42.27 14.44
CA ASN A 104 -25.75 43.28 14.59
C ASN A 104 -26.44 43.34 15.98
N GLY A 105 -25.92 42.62 16.98
CA GLY A 105 -26.47 42.58 18.34
C GLY A 105 -26.13 43.80 19.20
N GLU A 106 -26.19 43.65 20.50
CA GLU A 106 -25.89 44.72 21.45
C GLU A 106 -24.40 45.05 21.47
N VAL A 107 -24.08 46.34 21.63
CA VAL A 107 -22.69 46.79 21.84
C VAL A 107 -22.31 46.50 23.29
N ILE A 108 -21.29 45.68 23.48
CA ILE A 108 -20.75 45.32 24.81
C ILE A 108 -19.52 46.15 25.18
N GLU A 109 -18.78 46.66 24.20
CA GLU A 109 -17.61 47.50 24.42
C GLU A 109 -17.30 48.37 23.18
N VAL A 110 -16.67 49.53 23.41
CA VAL A 110 -16.06 50.34 22.34
C VAL A 110 -14.55 50.20 22.41
N MET A 111 -13.94 49.73 21.33
CA MET A 111 -12.53 49.42 21.23
C MET A 111 -11.75 50.56 20.53
N LYS A 112 -10.50 50.76 20.98
CA LYS A 112 -9.60 51.83 20.51
C LYS A 112 -8.81 51.41 19.25
N PRO A 113 -8.33 52.37 18.42
CA PRO A 113 -7.52 52.07 17.24
C PRO A 113 -6.25 51.32 17.63
N TYR A 114 -5.74 50.51 16.70
CA TYR A 114 -4.54 49.68 16.84
C TYR A 114 -4.58 48.61 17.94
N THR A 115 -5.72 48.40 18.59
CA THR A 115 -5.89 47.24 19.48
C THR A 115 -5.75 45.96 18.67
N VAL A 116 -4.85 45.06 19.10
CA VAL A 116 -4.59 43.78 18.46
C VAL A 116 -5.39 42.67 19.15
N ILE A 117 -6.07 41.83 18.39
CA ILE A 117 -6.98 40.81 18.91
C ILE A 117 -6.87 39.52 18.08
N ASP A 118 -7.03 38.38 18.73
CA ASP A 118 -7.17 37.07 18.09
C ASP A 118 -8.59 36.85 17.54
N ILE A 119 -8.67 36.34 16.31
CA ILE A 119 -9.94 35.94 15.69
C ILE A 119 -9.95 34.44 15.43
N ILE A 120 -11.15 33.86 15.53
CA ILE A 120 -11.39 32.44 15.25
C ILE A 120 -11.93 32.27 13.83
N SER A 121 -12.77 33.19 13.37
CA SER A 121 -13.38 33.11 12.04
C SER A 121 -13.85 34.47 11.52
N GLU A 122 -14.14 34.51 10.22
CA GLU A 122 -14.78 35.62 9.55
C GLU A 122 -15.93 35.09 8.71
N GLU A 123 -17.13 35.64 8.92
CA GLU A 123 -18.33 35.22 8.20
C GLU A 123 -19.27 36.41 8.01
N ASN A 124 -19.83 36.56 6.81
CA ASN A 124 -20.83 37.59 6.49
C ASN A 124 -20.41 39.02 6.89
N GLY A 125 -19.10 39.33 6.77
CA GLY A 125 -18.53 40.64 7.12
C GLY A 125 -18.26 40.86 8.61
N TRP A 126 -18.41 39.83 9.46
CA TRP A 126 -18.12 39.89 10.89
C TRP A 126 -16.92 39.02 11.25
N CYS A 127 -16.04 39.53 12.08
CA CYS A 127 -14.97 38.75 12.69
C CYS A 127 -15.41 38.26 14.07
N LYS A 128 -15.35 36.95 14.28
CA LYS A 128 -15.55 36.34 15.59
C LYS A 128 -14.24 36.33 16.36
N LEU A 129 -14.24 36.98 17.52
CA LEU A 129 -13.09 37.07 18.42
C LEU A 129 -12.94 35.79 19.26
N SER A 130 -11.77 35.60 19.85
CA SER A 130 -11.47 34.44 20.71
C SER A 130 -12.38 34.29 21.94
N ASP A 131 -12.92 35.40 22.45
CA ASP A 131 -13.88 35.42 23.57
C ASP A 131 -15.34 35.17 23.13
N GLY A 132 -15.57 34.91 21.84
CA GLY A 132 -16.88 34.67 21.26
C GLY A 132 -17.66 35.93 20.89
N SER A 133 -17.12 37.13 21.12
CA SER A 133 -17.73 38.40 20.69
C SER A 133 -17.38 38.74 19.23
N PHE A 134 -17.98 39.80 18.70
CA PHE A 134 -17.94 40.13 17.28
C PHE A 134 -17.57 41.58 17.02
N VAL A 135 -16.79 41.81 15.96
CA VAL A 135 -16.51 43.13 15.40
C VAL A 135 -16.73 43.12 13.89
N TYR A 136 -17.05 44.29 13.31
CA TYR A 136 -17.29 44.38 11.87
C TYR A 136 -15.96 44.39 11.10
N GLY A 137 -15.86 43.51 10.10
CA GLY A 137 -14.63 43.22 9.36
C GLY A 137 -14.06 44.41 8.59
N GLU A 138 -14.92 45.34 8.15
CA GLU A 138 -14.49 46.53 7.40
C GLU A 138 -13.59 47.48 8.22
N TYR A 139 -13.67 47.42 9.55
CA TYR A 139 -12.94 48.33 10.45
C TYR A 139 -11.72 47.68 11.11
N VAL A 140 -11.25 46.57 10.55
CA VAL A 140 -10.08 45.84 11.05
C VAL A 140 -9.18 45.42 9.90
N SER A 141 -7.92 45.10 10.20
CA SER A 141 -6.95 44.60 9.22
C SER A 141 -6.20 43.41 9.79
N LYS A 142 -5.96 42.40 8.95
CA LYS A 142 -5.29 41.16 9.35
C LYS A 142 -3.79 41.38 9.49
N ILE A 143 -3.22 40.78 10.53
CA ILE A 143 -1.78 40.63 10.71
C ILE A 143 -1.45 39.21 10.25
N ILE A 144 -0.70 39.10 9.16
CA ILE A 144 -0.20 37.83 8.62
C ILE A 144 1.30 37.80 8.94
N TYR A 145 1.75 36.75 9.62
CA TYR A 145 3.16 36.48 9.90
C TYR A 145 3.75 35.52 8.85
#